data_AF-F5XTI0-F1
#
_entry.id   AF-F5XTI0-F1
#
_cell.length_a   1.000
_cell.length_b   1.000
_cell.length_c   1.000
_cell.angle_alpha   90.00
_cell.angle_beta   90.00
_cell.angle_gamma   90.00
#
_symmetry.space_group_name_H-M   'P 1'
#
loop_
_entity.id
_entity.type
_entity.pdbx_description
1 polymer ?
#
loop_
_entity_poly.entity_id
_entity_poly.type
_entity_poly.pdbx_seq_one_letter_code
_entity_poly.pdbx_strand_id
1 'polypeptide(L)'
;MIKFRTMVALDARGGRASDAERLTSLGRFLRATSLDELPTLYNVARGDMSIVGPRPLLMEYLPLYTPEQARRHEVRPGITGLAQISGRNALTWPERLALDVDYVRRRSFRLDLIILLKTFGQVLRFNQVSAPGEATMRPFTMDFQP
;
A
#
# COMPACT_ATOMS: atom_id res chain seq x y z
N MET A 1 8.40 -4.12 -7.24
CA MET A 1 7.47 -4.93 -6.43
C MET A 1 6.74 -5.88 -7.34
N ILE A 2 6.74 -7.18 -7.03
CA ILE A 2 5.94 -8.19 -7.74
C ILE A 2 4.73 -8.62 -6.89
N LYS A 3 3.58 -8.87 -7.53
CA LYS A 3 2.35 -9.35 -6.86
C LYS A 3 1.51 -10.18 -7.83
N PHE A 4 0.59 -10.98 -7.32
CA PHE A 4 -0.36 -11.68 -8.17
C PHE A 4 -1.35 -10.71 -8.81
N ARG A 5 -1.65 -10.95 -10.09
CA ARG A 5 -2.70 -10.22 -10.80
C ARG A 5 -4.05 -10.71 -10.29
N THR A 6 -4.83 -9.81 -9.70
CA THR A 6 -6.17 -10.11 -9.13
C THR A 6 -7.33 -9.63 -10.01
N MET A 7 -7.04 -8.89 -11.08
CA MET A 7 -8.04 -8.34 -11.99
C MET A 7 -7.83 -8.83 -13.42
N VAL A 8 -8.92 -9.02 -14.15
CA VAL A 8 -8.90 -9.36 -15.57
C VAL A 8 -8.32 -8.18 -16.36
N ALA A 9 -7.57 -8.49 -17.43
CA ALA A 9 -7.07 -7.47 -18.35
C ALA A 9 -8.26 -6.78 -19.05
N LEU A 10 -8.10 -5.50 -19.37
CA LEU A 10 -9.02 -4.84 -20.28
C LEU A 10 -8.90 -5.52 -21.65
N ASP A 11 -10.03 -5.68 -22.35
CA ASP A 11 -10.00 -6.17 -23.71
C ASP A 11 -9.26 -5.18 -24.63
N ALA A 12 -8.81 -5.64 -25.80
CA ALA A 12 -8.13 -4.80 -26.79
C ALA A 12 -9.02 -3.66 -27.34
N ARG A 13 -10.32 -3.66 -27.01
CA ARG A 13 -11.29 -2.63 -27.39
C ARG A 13 -11.50 -1.59 -26.28
N GLY A 14 -10.78 -1.69 -25.17
CA GLY A 14 -10.82 -0.72 -24.07
C GLY A 14 -12.17 -0.65 -23.36
N GLY A 15 -12.92 -1.76 -23.31
CA GLY A 15 -14.24 -1.81 -22.67
C GLY A 15 -14.21 -1.20 -21.27
N ARG A 16 -15.22 -0.38 -20.97
CA ARG A 16 -15.41 0.37 -19.70
C ARG A 16 -15.74 -0.53 -18.50
N ALA A 17 -14.97 -1.59 -18.28
CA ALA A 17 -15.11 -2.39 -17.07
C ALA A 17 -14.46 -1.64 -15.90
N SER A 18 -15.28 -1.21 -14.95
CA SER A 18 -14.82 -0.67 -13.67
C SER A 18 -13.92 -1.67 -12.96
N ASP A 19 -13.07 -1.19 -12.05
CA ASP A 19 -12.19 -2.07 -11.25
C ASP A 19 -12.99 -3.09 -10.42
N ALA A 20 -14.25 -2.78 -10.07
CA ALA A 20 -15.17 -3.71 -9.44
C ALA A 20 -15.57 -4.87 -10.37
N GLU A 21 -15.92 -4.57 -11.63
CA GLU A 21 -16.30 -5.58 -12.63
C GLU A 21 -15.12 -6.46 -13.05
N ARG A 22 -13.90 -5.92 -13.00
CA ARG A 22 -12.67 -6.65 -13.35
C ARG A 22 -12.20 -7.61 -12.25
N LEU A 23 -12.78 -7.54 -11.05
CA LEU A 23 -12.33 -8.30 -9.89
C LEU A 23 -13.05 -9.67 -9.78
N THR A 24 -12.32 -10.75 -10.06
CA THR A 24 -12.88 -12.11 -9.99
C THR A 24 -13.14 -12.56 -8.55
N SER A 25 -13.89 -13.65 -8.36
CA SER A 25 -14.08 -14.26 -7.02
C SER A 25 -12.75 -14.66 -6.39
N LEU A 26 -11.84 -15.26 -7.16
CA LEU A 26 -10.47 -15.57 -6.75
C LEU A 26 -9.68 -14.29 -6.43
N GLY A 27 -9.80 -13.25 -7.26
CA GLY A 27 -9.15 -11.96 -7.02
C GLY A 27 -9.61 -11.29 -5.72
N ARG A 28 -10.91 -11.34 -5.43
CA ARG A 28 -11.50 -10.90 -4.16
C ARG A 28 -10.93 -11.68 -2.99
N PHE A 29 -10.88 -13.01 -3.08
CA PHE A 29 -10.33 -13.86 -2.05
C PHE A 29 -8.84 -13.54 -1.79
N LEU A 30 -8.02 -13.44 -2.83
CA LEU A 30 -6.59 -13.13 -2.71
C LEU A 30 -6.37 -11.76 -2.05
N ARG A 31 -7.14 -10.73 -2.42
CA ARG A 31 -7.04 -9.40 -1.78
C ARG A 31 -7.53 -9.42 -0.32
N ALA A 32 -8.62 -10.12 -0.04
CA ALA A 32 -9.19 -10.21 1.32
C ALA A 32 -8.24 -10.93 2.29
N THR A 33 -7.48 -11.90 1.79
CA THR A 33 -6.49 -12.67 2.55
C THR A 33 -5.08 -12.09 2.46
N SER A 34 -4.87 -11.01 1.68
CA SER A 34 -3.56 -10.44 1.35
C SER A 34 -2.59 -11.43 0.69
N LEU A 35 -3.09 -12.56 0.17
CA LEU A 35 -2.29 -13.56 -0.52
C LEU A 35 -1.76 -13.07 -1.87
N ASP A 36 -2.38 -12.04 -2.45
CA ASP A 36 -1.87 -11.42 -3.68
C ASP A 36 -0.49 -10.78 -3.51
N GLU A 37 -0.10 -10.42 -2.27
CA GLU A 37 1.19 -9.84 -1.96
C GLU A 37 2.27 -10.87 -1.59
N LEU A 38 1.99 -12.18 -1.52
CA LEU A 38 3.01 -13.19 -1.22
C LEU A 38 4.27 -13.11 -2.10
N PRO A 39 4.18 -12.85 -3.43
CA PRO A 39 5.36 -12.70 -4.27
C PRO A 39 6.29 -11.55 -3.82
N THR A 40 5.78 -10.54 -3.11
CA THR A 40 6.59 -9.41 -2.62
C THR A 40 7.68 -9.84 -1.65
N LEU A 41 7.53 -10.99 -0.97
CA LEU A 41 8.55 -11.56 -0.09
C LEU A 41 9.85 -11.87 -0.85
N TYR A 42 9.78 -12.16 -2.14
CA TYR A 42 10.97 -12.30 -2.98
C TYR A 42 11.75 -10.99 -3.12
N ASN A 43 11.07 -9.84 -3.22
CA ASN A 43 11.73 -8.53 -3.22
C ASN A 43 12.42 -8.24 -1.88
N VAL A 44 11.83 -8.69 -0.77
CA VAL A 44 12.46 -8.59 0.56
C VAL A 44 13.71 -9.46 0.62
N ALA A 45 13.64 -10.71 0.16
CA ALA A 45 14.77 -11.62 0.14
C ALA A 45 15.93 -11.11 -0.74
N ARG A 46 15.63 -10.44 -1.87
CA ARG A 46 16.64 -9.80 -2.72
C ARG A 46 17.20 -8.48 -2.17
N GLY A 47 16.61 -7.93 -1.12
CA GLY A 47 17.02 -6.65 -0.53
C GLY A 47 16.47 -5.39 -1.22
N ASP A 48 15.58 -5.54 -2.20
CA ASP A 48 14.89 -4.41 -2.87
C ASP A 48 13.88 -3.74 -1.92
N MET A 49 13.36 -4.50 -0.96
CA MET A 49 12.31 -4.11 -0.03
C MET A 49 12.62 -4.55 1.40
N SER A 50 11.89 -4.00 2.36
CA SER A 50 11.83 -4.42 3.75
C SER A 50 10.46 -5.04 4.07
N ILE A 51 10.35 -5.76 5.18
CA ILE A 51 9.04 -6.18 5.70
C ILE A 51 8.29 -4.95 6.22
N VAL A 52 8.97 -4.08 6.96
CA VAL A 52 8.43 -2.83 7.52
C VAL A 52 9.07 -1.62 6.84
N GLY A 53 8.24 -0.68 6.40
CA GLY A 53 8.64 0.56 5.75
C GLY A 53 7.48 1.27 5.03
N PRO A 54 7.70 2.48 4.52
CA PRO A 54 6.71 3.18 3.70
C PRO A 54 6.33 2.34 2.48
N ARG A 55 5.03 2.29 2.13
CA ARG A 55 4.59 1.53 0.96
C ARG A 55 5.20 2.13 -0.33
N PRO A 56 5.65 1.35 -1.31
CA PRO A 56 6.08 1.92 -2.58
C PRO A 56 4.85 2.54 -3.29
N LEU A 57 5.02 3.76 -3.77
CA LEU A 57 4.01 4.48 -4.55
C LEU A 57 4.43 4.59 -6.01
N LEU A 58 3.54 5.11 -6.86
CA LEU A 58 3.81 5.28 -8.29
C LEU A 58 4.92 6.30 -8.51
N MET A 59 5.79 6.04 -9.49
CA MET A 59 6.90 6.92 -9.85
C MET A 59 6.41 8.30 -10.32
N GLU A 60 5.20 8.39 -10.85
CA GLU A 60 4.55 9.64 -11.27
C GLU A 60 4.32 10.62 -10.11
N TYR A 61 4.37 10.15 -8.86
CA TYR A 61 4.22 11.00 -7.67
C TYR A 61 5.51 11.68 -7.23
N LEU A 62 6.67 11.23 -7.73
CA LEU A 62 7.97 11.84 -7.40
C LEU A 62 8.01 13.37 -7.57
N PRO A 63 7.54 13.96 -8.69
CA PRO A 63 7.53 15.42 -8.86
C PRO A 63 6.50 16.13 -7.97
N LEU A 64 5.56 15.39 -7.35
CA LEU A 64 4.52 15.96 -6.49
C LEU A 64 4.98 16.09 -5.04
N TYR A 65 6.07 15.45 -4.63
CA TYR A 65 6.46 15.49 -3.21
C TYR A 65 7.07 16.82 -2.82
N THR A 66 6.68 17.32 -1.66
CA THR A 66 7.49 18.31 -0.94
C THR A 66 8.82 17.69 -0.48
N PRO A 67 9.86 18.48 -0.21
CA PRO A 67 11.12 17.96 0.33
C PRO A 67 10.94 17.09 1.57
N GLU A 68 9.99 17.43 2.46
CA GLU A 68 9.69 16.64 3.64
C GLU A 68 9.01 15.30 3.30
N GLN A 69 8.04 15.30 2.38
CA GLN A 69 7.38 14.06 1.94
C GLN A 69 8.35 13.11 1.24
N ALA A 70 9.32 13.64 0.50
CA ALA A 70 10.34 12.87 -0.20
C ALA A 70 11.23 12.06 0.77
N ARG A 71 11.34 12.48 2.03
CA ARG A 71 12.10 11.76 3.07
C ARG A 71 11.60 10.34 3.33
N ARG A 72 10.36 10.02 2.93
CA ARG A 72 9.85 8.63 2.90
C ARG A 72 10.81 7.66 2.19
N HIS A 73 11.63 8.15 1.26
CA HIS A 73 12.56 7.37 0.46
C HIS A 73 13.95 7.18 1.11
N GLU A 74 14.18 7.75 2.31
CA GLU A 74 15.42 7.55 3.08
C GLU A 74 15.55 6.11 3.62
N VAL A 75 14.47 5.32 3.58
CA VAL A 75 14.45 3.91 3.98
C VAL A 75 13.91 3.02 2.86
N ARG A 76 14.22 1.73 2.91
CA ARG A 76 13.66 0.76 1.95
C ARG A 76 12.13 0.72 2.07
N PRO A 77 11.41 0.61 0.94
CA PRO A 77 9.97 0.45 0.97
C PRO A 77 9.55 -0.86 1.66
N GLY A 78 8.43 -0.81 2.36
CA GLY A 78 7.90 -1.93 3.16
C GLY A 78 6.72 -2.65 2.53
N ILE A 79 6.53 -3.92 2.90
CA ILE A 79 5.26 -4.63 2.67
C ILE A 79 4.17 -3.99 3.55
N THR A 80 4.46 -3.86 4.84
CA THR A 80 3.64 -3.13 5.82
C THR A 80 4.38 -1.92 6.38
N GLY A 81 3.70 -1.06 7.11
CA GLY A 81 4.25 0.20 7.61
C GLY A 81 3.28 0.92 8.54
N LEU A 82 3.72 2.04 9.08
CA LEU A 82 2.97 2.82 10.04
C LEU A 82 1.65 3.34 9.45
N ALA A 83 1.64 3.79 8.19
CA ALA A 83 0.42 4.18 7.51
C ALA A 83 -0.56 3.01 7.34
N GLN A 84 -0.04 1.83 6.98
CA GLN A 84 -0.83 0.62 6.77
C GLN A 84 -1.54 0.18 8.06
N ILE A 85 -0.90 0.29 9.23
CA ILE A 85 -1.54 -0.11 10.50
C ILE A 85 -2.43 0.98 11.11
N SER A 86 -2.33 2.24 10.67
CA SER A 86 -3.03 3.37 11.29
C SER A 86 -4.39 3.68 10.66
N GLY A 87 -4.64 3.29 9.41
CA GLY A 87 -5.93 3.52 8.75
C GLY A 87 -6.06 2.99 7.31
N ARG A 88 -4.98 2.46 6.71
CA ARG A 88 -4.97 1.88 5.34
C ARG A 88 -5.54 2.86 4.30
N ASN A 89 -6.66 2.49 3.68
CA ASN A 89 -7.32 3.25 2.63
C ASN A 89 -8.28 4.32 3.18
N ALA A 90 -8.51 4.38 4.49
CA ALA A 90 -9.27 5.46 5.12
C ALA A 90 -8.43 6.73 5.36
N LEU A 91 -7.10 6.63 5.26
CA LEU A 91 -6.20 7.76 5.39
C LEU A 91 -6.24 8.63 4.13
N THR A 92 -6.30 9.94 4.31
CA THR A 92 -6.03 10.90 3.25
C THR A 92 -4.56 10.83 2.81
N TRP A 93 -4.25 11.37 1.64
CA TRP A 93 -2.87 11.43 1.14
C TRP A 93 -1.92 12.17 2.11
N PRO A 94 -2.24 13.38 2.61
CA PRO A 94 -1.38 14.06 3.57
C PRO A 94 -1.12 13.26 4.84
N GLU A 95 -2.15 12.64 5.43
CA GLU A 95 -2.00 11.81 6.64
C GLU A 95 -1.10 10.59 6.38
N ARG A 96 -1.30 9.92 5.23
CA ARG A 96 -0.47 8.79 4.84
C ARG A 96 0.99 9.19 4.67
N LEU A 97 1.26 10.29 3.96
CA LEU A 97 2.61 10.79 3.74
C LEU A 97 3.26 11.23 5.05
N ALA A 98 2.51 11.88 5.94
CA ALA A 98 2.98 12.26 7.26
C ALA A 98 3.38 11.04 8.10
N LEU A 99 2.58 9.96 8.08
CA LEU A 99 2.91 8.71 8.77
C LEU A 99 4.11 7.98 8.15
N ASP A 100 4.28 8.04 6.83
CA ASP A 100 5.45 7.47 6.14
C ASP A 100 6.73 8.19 6.57
N VAL A 101 6.72 9.52 6.61
CA VAL A 101 7.85 10.34 7.06
C VAL A 101 8.11 10.16 8.56
N ASP A 102 7.04 10.10 9.35
CA ASP A 102 7.14 9.88 10.78
C ASP A 102 7.75 8.52 11.15
N TYR A 103 7.43 7.47 10.37
CA TYR A 103 8.11 6.18 10.48
C TYR A 103 9.61 6.33 10.25
N VAL A 104 10.03 7.06 9.20
CA VAL A 104 11.45 7.30 8.91
C VAL A 104 12.13 7.98 10.10
N ARG A 105 11.51 9.00 10.69
CA ARG A 105 12.08 9.74 11.84
C ARG A 105 12.20 8.89 13.11
N ARG A 106 11.25 7.98 13.37
CA ARG A 106 11.13 7.23 14.64
C ARG A 106 11.50 5.76 14.54
N ARG A 107 12.06 5.34 13.41
CA ARG A 107 12.36 3.94 13.11
C ARG A 107 13.18 3.31 14.22
N SER A 108 12.67 2.22 14.77
CA SER A 108 13.32 1.43 15.82
C SER A 108 12.81 0.00 15.77
N PHE A 109 13.60 -0.95 16.28
CA PHE A 109 13.19 -2.35 16.35
C PHE A 109 11.85 -2.54 17.08
N ARG A 110 11.62 -1.78 18.16
CA ARG A 110 10.36 -1.79 18.91
C ARG A 110 9.18 -1.33 18.05
N LEU A 111 9.36 -0.26 17.26
CA LEU A 111 8.31 0.23 16.37
C LEU A 111 8.00 -0.79 15.27
N ASP A 112 9.03 -1.40 14.68
CA ASP A 112 8.87 -2.46 13.67
C ASP A 112 8.07 -3.64 14.24
N LEU A 113 8.39 -4.10 15.47
CA LEU A 113 7.66 -5.18 16.13
C LEU A 113 6.18 -4.82 16.37
N ILE A 114 5.88 -3.59 16.82
CA ILE A 114 4.51 -3.10 16.99
C ILE A 114 3.75 -3.13 15.65
N ILE A 115 4.38 -2.67 14.57
CA ILE A 115 3.78 -2.68 13.24
C ILE A 115 3.50 -4.11 12.78
N LEU A 116 4.42 -5.05 12.98
CA LEU A 116 4.24 -6.45 12.62
C LEU A 116 3.08 -7.09 13.38
N LEU A 117 3.01 -6.91 14.70
CA LEU A 117 1.93 -7.47 15.53
C LEU A 117 0.56 -6.91 15.14
N LYS A 118 0.47 -5.60 14.91
CA LYS A 118 -0.77 -4.97 14.42
C LYS A 118 -1.15 -5.46 13.03
N THR A 119 -0.18 -5.64 12.14
CA THR A 119 -0.39 -6.18 10.79
C THR A 119 -0.98 -7.59 10.86
N PHE A 120 -0.39 -8.46 11.69
CA PHE A 120 -0.88 -9.83 11.87
C PHE A 120 -2.32 -9.85 12.42
N GLY A 121 -2.60 -9.04 13.44
CA GLY A 121 -3.95 -8.90 13.98
C GLY A 121 -4.98 -8.40 12.96
N GLN A 122 -4.59 -7.53 12.03
CA GLN A 122 -5.46 -7.06 10.95
C GLN A 122 -5.75 -8.15 9.90
N VAL A 123 -4.74 -8.92 9.51
CA VAL A 123 -4.90 -10.03 8.54
C VAL A 123 -5.82 -11.10 9.10
N LEU A 124 -5.68 -11.46 10.38
CA LEU A 124 -6.54 -12.47 11.02
C LEU A 124 -8.00 -12.03 11.17
N ARG A 125 -8.27 -10.72 11.26
CA ARG A 125 -9.63 -10.20 11.45
C ARG A 125 -10.46 -10.14 10.15
N PHE A 126 -9.90 -10.53 9.00
CA PHE A 126 -10.56 -10.46 7.67
C PHE A 126 -11.27 -9.12 7.41
N ASN A 127 -10.78 -8.02 7.99
CA ASN A 127 -11.44 -6.73 7.87
C ASN A 127 -11.30 -6.22 6.44
N GLN A 128 -12.45 -5.86 5.85
CA GLN A 128 -12.53 -5.31 4.50
C GLN A 128 -11.51 -4.19 4.30
N VAL A 129 -10.69 -4.32 3.26
CA VAL A 129 -9.48 -3.51 3.03
C VAL A 129 -9.79 -2.22 2.26
N SER A 130 -11.00 -2.09 1.70
CA SER A 130 -11.39 -0.98 0.83
C SER A 130 -12.21 0.09 1.56
N ALA A 131 -12.04 1.35 1.18
CA ALA A 131 -12.92 2.42 1.61
C ALA A 131 -14.34 2.17 1.06
N PRO A 132 -15.41 2.54 1.79
CA PRO A 132 -16.78 2.38 1.31
C PRO A 132 -16.97 3.05 -0.06
N GLY A 133 -17.34 2.26 -1.07
CA GLY A 133 -17.62 2.77 -2.42
C GLY A 133 -16.45 2.85 -3.40
N GLU A 134 -15.20 2.56 -2.99
CA GLU A 134 -14.04 2.59 -3.89
C GLU A 134 -13.27 1.26 -3.90
N ALA A 135 -13.13 0.64 -5.07
CA ALA A 135 -12.37 -0.60 -5.25
C ALA A 135 -10.85 -0.38 -5.06
N THR A 136 -10.36 0.85 -5.25
CA THR A 136 -8.96 1.27 -5.18
C THR A 136 -8.87 2.71 -4.67
N MET A 137 -7.76 3.07 -4.02
CA MET A 137 -7.53 4.45 -3.59
C MET A 137 -7.40 5.41 -4.78
N ARG A 138 -7.90 6.63 -4.64
CA ARG A 138 -7.70 7.71 -5.61
C ARG A 138 -6.21 8.04 -5.84
N PRO A 139 -5.80 8.38 -7.08
CA PRO A 139 -4.45 8.84 -7.37
C PRO A 139 -4.06 10.07 -6.54
N PHE A 140 -2.77 10.20 -6.24
CA PHE A 140 -2.22 11.42 -5.62
C PHE A 140 -2.11 12.52 -6.69
N THR A 141 -2.80 13.64 -6.46
CA THR A 141 -2.82 14.82 -7.34
C THR A 141 -2.33 16.07 -6.59
N MET A 142 -2.10 17.16 -7.33
CA MET A 142 -1.67 18.45 -6.76
C MET A 142 -2.67 19.03 -5.75
N ASP A 143 -3.96 18.65 -5.82
CA ASP A 143 -5.02 19.14 -4.92
C ASP A 143 -4.85 18.67 -3.47
N PHE A 144 -3.96 17.70 -3.24
CA PHE A 144 -3.64 17.18 -1.90
C PHE A 144 -2.35 17.78 -1.32
N GLN A 145 -1.77 18.80 -1.96
CA GLN A 145 -0.68 19.59 -1.37
C GLN A 145 -1.23 20.55 -0.30
N PRO A 146 -0.55 20.71 0.84
CA PRO A 146 -0.89 21.73 1.83
C PRO A 146 -0.65 23.16 1.30
#